data_AF-A0A7C2K578-F1
#
_entry.id   AF-A0A7C2K578-F1
#
_cell.length_a   1.000
_cell.length_b   1.000
_cell.length_c   1.000
_cell.angle_alpha   90.00
_cell.angle_beta   90.00
_cell.angle_gamma   90.00
#
_symmetry.space_group_name_H-M   'P 1'
#
loop_
_entity.id
_entity.type
_entity.pdbx_description
1 polymer ?
#
loop_
_entity_poly.entity_id
_entity_poly.type
_entity_poly.pdbx_seq_one_letter_code
_entity_poly.pdbx_strand_id
1 'polypeptide(L)'
;MNAVLNRSAPDRCQITPSKVRSCALVLLGTGMVGGAFLKLLSTSAAHTLRLVGVANSRRQLVVSTGLRSDGLGERLAAQGSQRDNAALLAALDATDAPIKVVIDATANIDLAAQHPEWLAHGAHVVTANKALVGGNLAGWHALQAARTSDSGYGDT
;
A
#
# COMPACT_ATOMS: atom_id res chain seq x y z
N MET A 1 -57.22 -26.17 24.71
CA MET A 1 -56.49 -24.90 24.87
C MET A 1 -55.07 -25.11 24.34
N ASN A 2 -54.73 -24.43 23.25
CA ASN A 2 -53.47 -24.57 22.51
C ASN A 2 -52.29 -23.96 23.27
N ALA A 3 -51.15 -24.65 23.29
CA ALA A 3 -49.85 -24.03 23.56
C ALA A 3 -48.85 -24.54 22.52
N VAL A 4 -48.64 -23.71 21.49
CA VAL A 4 -47.56 -23.85 20.52
C VAL A 4 -46.28 -23.38 21.21
N LEU A 5 -45.35 -24.30 21.48
CA LEU A 5 -44.02 -23.94 21.99
C LEU A 5 -42.99 -24.00 20.85
N ASN A 6 -42.49 -22.80 20.61
CA ASN A 6 -41.42 -22.33 19.74
C ASN A 6 -40.19 -23.26 19.66
N ARG A 7 -39.74 -23.57 18.43
CA ARG A 7 -38.47 -24.26 18.19
C ARG A 7 -37.34 -23.24 18.19
N SER A 8 -36.54 -23.19 19.26
CA SER A 8 -35.27 -22.45 19.27
C SER A 8 -34.26 -23.16 18.36
N ALA A 9 -33.80 -22.48 17.31
CA ALA A 9 -32.66 -22.90 16.51
C ALA A 9 -31.36 -22.77 17.32
N PRO A 10 -30.42 -23.72 17.26
CA PRO A 10 -29.14 -23.58 17.95
C PRO A 10 -28.27 -22.49 17.29
N ASP A 11 -27.57 -21.75 18.15
CA ASP A 11 -26.67 -20.66 17.85
C ASP A 11 -25.78 -20.93 16.63
N ARG A 12 -25.94 -20.09 15.61
CA ARG A 12 -25.03 -20.02 14.49
C ARG A 12 -23.71 -19.48 15.04
N CYS A 13 -22.73 -20.37 15.19
CA CYS A 13 -21.33 -20.03 15.46
C CYS A 13 -20.93 -18.87 14.55
N GLN A 14 -20.82 -17.67 15.13
CA GLN A 14 -20.31 -16.51 14.42
C GLN A 14 -18.82 -16.75 14.26
N ILE A 15 -18.42 -17.19 13.06
CA ILE A 15 -17.03 -17.19 12.65
C ILE A 15 -16.65 -15.70 12.57
N THR A 16 -16.03 -15.18 13.62
CA THR A 16 -15.32 -13.90 13.54
C THR A 16 -14.27 -14.06 12.44
N PRO A 17 -14.28 -13.24 11.38
CA PRO A 17 -13.25 -13.33 10.36
C PRO A 17 -11.90 -13.14 11.05
N SER A 18 -11.08 -14.18 11.00
CA SER A 18 -9.70 -14.16 11.49
C SER A 18 -9.04 -12.88 11.00
N LYS A 19 -8.44 -12.10 11.91
CA LYS A 19 -7.69 -10.87 11.67
C LYS A 19 -7.01 -10.91 10.29
N VAL A 20 -7.70 -10.39 9.27
CA VAL A 20 -7.17 -10.32 7.91
C VAL A 20 -5.93 -9.45 8.07
N ARG A 21 -4.75 -9.98 7.79
CA ARG A 21 -3.52 -9.18 7.86
C ARG A 21 -3.65 -8.10 6.80
N SER A 22 -4.10 -6.92 7.21
CA SER A 22 -4.30 -5.78 6.35
C SER A 22 -2.95 -5.12 6.12
N CYS A 23 -2.54 -5.07 4.86
CA CYS A 23 -1.34 -4.38 4.44
C CYS A 23 -1.72 -2.94 4.07
N ALA A 24 -1.16 -1.94 4.76
CA ALA A 24 -1.30 -0.55 4.33
C ALA A 24 -0.23 -0.23 3.29
N LEU A 25 -0.59 0.52 2.25
CA LEU A 25 0.37 0.86 1.20
C LEU A 25 0.17 2.25 0.63
N VAL A 26 1.29 2.85 0.20
CA VAL A 26 1.31 4.05 -0.64
C VAL A 26 1.78 3.68 -2.04
N LEU A 27 1.14 4.24 -3.07
CA LEU A 27 1.54 4.07 -4.46
C LEU A 27 2.18 5.34 -5.00
N LEU A 28 3.44 5.24 -5.42
CA LEU A 28 4.17 6.29 -6.10
C LEU A 28 4.26 5.94 -7.59
N GLY A 29 3.70 6.80 -8.43
CA GLY A 29 3.59 6.59 -9.87
C GLY A 29 2.23 6.04 -10.26
N THR A 30 1.54 6.75 -11.16
CA THR A 30 0.24 6.34 -11.73
C THR A 30 0.33 6.19 -13.25
N GLY A 31 1.51 5.85 -13.76
CA GLY A 31 1.74 5.55 -15.18
C GLY A 31 1.22 4.16 -15.55
N MET A 32 1.89 3.46 -16.47
CA MET A 32 1.45 2.14 -16.94
C MET A 32 1.33 1.11 -15.81
N VAL A 33 2.40 0.90 -15.04
CA VAL A 33 2.42 -0.08 -13.95
C VAL A 33 1.51 0.34 -12.81
N GLY A 34 1.63 1.59 -12.33
CA GLY A 34 0.79 2.09 -11.25
C GLY A 34 -0.70 2.10 -11.59
N GLY A 35 -1.06 2.44 -12.82
CA GLY A 35 -2.45 2.39 -13.30
C GLY A 35 -3.00 0.96 -13.36
N ALA A 36 -2.18 -0.01 -13.77
CA ALA A 36 -2.57 -1.42 -13.71
C ALA A 36 -2.76 -1.90 -12.26
N PHE A 37 -1.89 -1.47 -11.34
CA PHE A 37 -2.04 -1.78 -9.92
C PHE A 37 -3.30 -1.16 -9.31
N LEU A 38 -3.63 0.10 -9.64
CA LEU A 38 -4.90 0.71 -9.21
C LEU A 38 -6.12 -0.07 -9.71
N LYS A 39 -6.08 -0.63 -10.92
CA LYS A 39 -7.15 -1.52 -11.43
C LYS A 39 -7.23 -2.82 -10.63
N LEU A 40 -6.09 -3.43 -10.29
CA LEU A 40 -6.02 -4.62 -9.43
C LEU A 40 -6.65 -4.36 -8.06
N LEU A 41 -6.42 -3.19 -7.46
CA LEU A 41 -6.99 -2.81 -6.17
C LEU A 41 -8.53 -2.78 -6.17
N SER A 42 -9.16 -2.61 -7.33
CA SER A 42 -10.62 -2.66 -7.48
C SER A 42 -11.19 -4.07 -7.58
N THR A 43 -10.35 -5.11 -7.52
CA THR A 43 -10.77 -6.52 -7.60
C THR A 43 -10.78 -7.19 -6.22
N SER A 44 -11.51 -8.31 -6.09
CA SER A 44 -11.53 -9.09 -4.85
C SER A 44 -10.16 -9.68 -4.47
N ALA A 45 -9.22 -9.77 -5.40
CA ALA A 45 -7.86 -10.25 -5.13
C ALA A 45 -7.10 -9.32 -4.17
N ALA A 46 -7.46 -8.04 -4.11
CA ALA A 46 -6.80 -7.03 -3.29
C ALA A 46 -7.49 -6.75 -1.94
N HIS A 47 -8.41 -7.62 -1.49
CA HIS A 47 -9.22 -7.39 -0.27
C HIS A 47 -8.40 -7.24 1.03
N THR A 48 -7.14 -7.68 1.05
CA THR A 48 -6.21 -7.50 2.18
C THR A 48 -5.36 -6.23 2.08
N LEU A 49 -5.42 -5.53 0.95
CA LEU A 49 -4.62 -4.34 0.67
C LEU A 49 -5.42 -3.07 0.96
N ARG A 50 -4.85 -2.17 1.75
CA ARG A 50 -5.41 -0.87 2.09
C ARG A 50 -4.52 0.22 1.51
N LEU A 51 -4.96 0.83 0.40
CA LEU A 51 -4.30 2.01 -0.14
C LEU A 51 -4.56 3.21 0.77
N VAL A 52 -3.49 3.81 1.30
CA VAL A 52 -3.54 4.98 2.19
C VAL A 52 -3.09 6.26 1.49
N GLY A 53 -2.45 6.15 0.34
CA GLY A 53 -2.00 7.29 -0.43
C GLY A 53 -1.58 6.92 -1.85
N VAL A 54 -1.84 7.81 -2.80
CA VAL A 54 -1.44 7.65 -4.19
C VAL A 54 -0.88 8.96 -4.72
N ALA A 55 0.16 8.89 -5.54
CA ALA A 55 0.77 10.09 -6.06
C ALA A 55 1.44 9.88 -7.42
N ASN A 56 1.42 10.91 -8.26
CA ASN A 56 2.19 10.98 -9.49
C ASN A 56 3.32 12.02 -9.35
N SER A 57 3.96 12.43 -10.45
CA SER A 57 5.06 13.39 -10.41
C SER A 57 4.65 14.80 -9.96
N ARG A 58 3.35 15.13 -9.99
CA ARG A 58 2.84 16.49 -9.74
C ARG A 58 1.94 16.58 -8.51
N ARG A 59 1.07 15.59 -8.32
CA ARG A 59 0.01 15.61 -7.31
C ARG A 59 0.04 14.35 -6.45
N GLN A 60 -0.53 14.45 -5.27
CA GLN A 60 -0.81 13.32 -4.39
C GLN A 60 -2.18 13.40 -3.75
N LEU A 61 -2.63 12.27 -3.23
CA LEU A 61 -3.86 12.16 -2.48
C LEU A 61 -3.64 11.20 -1.32
N VAL A 62 -3.84 11.67 -0.09
CA VAL A 62 -3.99 10.80 1.08
C VAL A 62 -5.42 10.26 1.07
N VAL A 63 -5.53 8.95 1.21
CA VAL A 63 -6.79 8.21 1.09
C VAL A 63 -7.27 7.88 2.49
N SER A 64 -8.38 8.51 2.91
CA SER A 64 -9.02 8.18 4.18
C SER A 64 -9.69 6.80 4.14
N THR A 65 -9.85 6.18 5.31
CA THR A 65 -10.57 4.91 5.46
C THR A 65 -11.97 4.99 4.86
N GLY A 66 -12.30 4.06 3.96
CA GLY A 66 -13.61 3.97 3.28
C GLY A 66 -13.62 4.46 1.83
N LEU A 67 -12.54 5.07 1.36
CA LEU A 67 -12.39 5.39 -0.05
C LEU A 67 -12.19 4.13 -0.88
N ARG A 68 -13.15 3.88 -1.77
CA ARG A 68 -13.05 2.84 -2.79
C ARG A 68 -11.97 3.23 -3.81
N SER A 69 -11.33 2.22 -4.39
CA SER A 69 -10.24 2.41 -5.36
C SER A 69 -10.72 2.89 -6.73
N ASP A 70 -12.02 2.92 -6.97
CA ASP A 70 -12.63 3.44 -8.18
C ASP A 70 -12.41 4.95 -8.32
N GLY A 71 -12.13 5.40 -9.54
CA GLY A 71 -11.91 6.81 -9.84
C GLY A 71 -10.69 7.47 -9.17
N LEU A 72 -9.81 6.74 -8.48
CA LEU A 72 -8.66 7.34 -7.79
C LEU A 72 -7.74 8.17 -8.71
N GLY A 73 -7.57 7.76 -9.96
CA GLY A 73 -6.80 8.52 -10.94
C GLY A 73 -7.43 9.89 -11.25
N GLU A 74 -8.74 9.92 -11.46
CA GLU A 74 -9.50 11.15 -11.70
C GLU A 74 -9.53 12.04 -10.46
N ARG A 75 -9.74 11.45 -9.28
CA ARG A 75 -9.70 12.17 -8.00
C ARG A 75 -8.33 12.75 -7.71
N LEU A 76 -7.25 12.02 -7.98
CA LEU A 76 -5.89 12.56 -7.89
C LEU A 76 -5.72 13.75 -8.83
N ALA A 77 -6.25 13.66 -10.06
CA ALA A 77 -6.17 14.72 -11.06
C ALA A 77 -7.05 15.93 -10.74
N ALA A 78 -8.14 15.78 -9.99
CA ALA A 78 -9.04 16.87 -9.61
C ALA A 78 -8.69 17.47 -8.23
N GLN A 79 -8.51 16.62 -7.22
CA GLN A 79 -8.47 16.97 -5.80
C GLN A 79 -7.08 16.84 -5.17
N GLY A 80 -6.08 16.28 -5.87
CA GLY A 80 -4.77 16.00 -5.26
C GLY A 80 -4.04 17.26 -4.78
N SER A 81 -3.38 17.20 -3.62
CA SER A 81 -2.47 18.26 -3.20
C SER A 81 -1.16 18.21 -4.00
N GLN A 82 -0.31 19.21 -3.85
CA GLN A 82 1.06 19.17 -4.36
C GLN A 82 1.81 17.95 -3.79
N ARG A 83 2.72 17.39 -4.59
CA ARG A 83 3.54 16.24 -4.19
C ARG A 83 4.40 16.56 -2.96
N ASP A 84 4.27 15.73 -1.94
CA ASP A 84 4.97 15.70 -0.67
C ASP A 84 5.04 14.24 -0.16
N ASN A 85 6.17 13.58 -0.41
CA ASN A 85 6.41 12.21 0.01
C ASN A 85 6.35 12.04 1.54
N ALA A 86 6.81 13.04 2.30
CA ALA A 86 6.86 12.94 3.75
C ALA A 86 5.44 12.83 4.32
N ALA A 87 4.49 13.61 3.79
CA ALA A 87 3.08 13.49 4.18
C ALA A 87 2.47 12.11 3.84
N LEU A 88 2.87 11.47 2.73
CA LEU A 88 2.39 10.13 2.38
C LEU A 88 2.97 9.06 3.32
N LEU A 89 4.26 9.16 3.64
CA LEU A 89 4.93 8.23 4.56
C LEU A 89 4.37 8.40 5.98
N ALA A 90 4.16 9.64 6.43
CA ALA A 90 3.50 9.90 7.71
C ALA A 90 2.07 9.34 7.77
N ALA A 91 1.30 9.43 6.67
CA ALA A 91 -0.02 8.83 6.59
C ALA A 91 0.03 7.29 6.64
N LEU A 92 1.03 6.67 6.00
CA LEU A 92 1.28 5.23 6.09
C LEU A 92 1.64 4.82 7.52
N ASP A 93 2.48 5.63 8.17
CA ASP A 93 2.97 5.36 9.52
C ASP A 93 1.91 5.50 10.60
N ALA A 94 0.99 6.44 10.44
CA ALA A 94 -0.16 6.65 11.32
C ALA A 94 -1.16 5.51 11.28
N THR A 95 -1.01 4.54 10.35
CA THR A 95 -1.94 3.42 10.27
C THR A 95 -1.63 2.31 11.27
N ASP A 96 -2.68 1.59 11.67
CA ASP A 96 -2.62 0.42 12.55
C ASP A 96 -2.21 -0.88 11.83
N ALA A 97 -1.84 -0.81 10.55
CA ALA A 97 -1.49 -2.00 9.78
C ALA A 97 -0.16 -2.59 10.26
N PRO A 98 -0.08 -3.91 10.49
CA PRO A 98 1.16 -4.58 10.85
C PRO A 98 2.18 -4.58 9.70
N ILE A 99 1.72 -4.44 8.46
CA ILE A 99 2.55 -4.43 7.26
C ILE A 99 2.34 -3.09 6.56
N LYS A 100 3.43 -2.35 6.36
CA LYS A 100 3.46 -1.05 5.68
C LYS A 100 4.31 -1.18 4.42
N VAL A 101 3.77 -0.77 3.28
CA VAL A 101 4.44 -0.94 1.98
C VAL A 101 4.50 0.38 1.23
N VAL A 102 5.70 0.72 0.74
CA VAL A 102 5.88 1.76 -0.28
C VAL A 102 6.00 1.08 -1.63
N ILE A 103 5.10 1.40 -2.56
CA ILE A 103 5.16 0.89 -3.93
C ILE A 103 5.74 1.98 -4.84
N ASP A 104 6.97 1.79 -5.32
CA ASP A 104 7.58 2.66 -6.34
C ASP A 104 7.34 2.11 -7.75
N ALA A 105 6.31 2.62 -8.40
CA ALA A 105 6.01 2.41 -9.81
C ALA A 105 6.42 3.60 -10.67
N THR A 106 7.41 4.39 -10.23
CA THR A 106 7.98 5.50 -11.00
C THR A 106 9.19 5.06 -11.83
N ALA A 107 9.71 5.99 -12.64
CA ALA A 107 11.00 5.88 -13.29
C ALA A 107 12.01 6.91 -12.73
N ASN A 108 11.76 7.43 -11.52
CA ASN A 108 12.56 8.49 -10.94
C ASN A 108 13.76 7.90 -10.18
N ILE A 109 14.97 8.24 -10.62
CA ILE A 109 16.22 7.73 -10.04
C ILE A 109 16.44 8.29 -8.63
N ASP A 110 16.18 9.58 -8.43
CA ASP A 110 16.35 10.24 -7.13
C ASP A 110 15.38 9.68 -6.09
N LEU A 111 14.16 9.32 -6.53
CA LEU A 111 13.20 8.64 -5.67
C LEU A 111 13.67 7.23 -5.30
N ALA A 112 14.25 6.49 -6.26
CA ALA A 112 14.77 5.16 -6.01
C ALA A 112 15.90 5.16 -4.97
N ALA A 113 16.70 6.22 -4.92
CA ALA A 113 17.76 6.38 -3.92
C ALA A 113 17.22 6.45 -2.47
N GLN A 114 15.93 6.73 -2.27
CA GLN A 114 15.30 6.76 -0.95
C GLN A 114 14.84 5.37 -0.46
N HIS A 115 14.85 4.35 -1.32
CA HIS A 115 14.38 3.01 -0.93
C HIS A 115 15.10 2.42 0.31
N PRO A 116 16.44 2.51 0.44
CA PRO A 116 17.14 2.00 1.62
C PRO A 116 16.67 2.69 2.91
N GLU A 117 16.37 3.98 2.86
CA GLU A 117 15.86 4.71 4.03
C GLU A 117 14.47 4.20 4.43
N TRP A 118 13.57 3.96 3.48
CA TRP A 118 12.24 3.43 3.80
C TRP A 118 12.30 2.01 4.39
N LEU A 119 13.19 1.16 3.88
CA LEU A 119 13.44 -0.16 4.45
C LEU A 119 13.96 -0.08 5.89
N ALA A 120 14.93 0.81 6.15
CA ALA A 120 15.50 1.00 7.48
C ALA A 120 14.47 1.49 8.51
N HIS A 121 13.42 2.18 8.06
CA HIS A 121 12.28 2.59 8.90
C HIS A 121 11.19 1.51 9.04
N GLY A 122 11.43 0.30 8.54
CA GLY A 122 10.54 -0.86 8.72
C GLY A 122 9.42 -0.95 7.69
N ALA A 123 9.41 -0.12 6.64
CA ALA A 123 8.50 -0.31 5.52
C ALA A 123 9.06 -1.37 4.56
N HIS A 124 8.18 -2.15 3.94
CA HIS A 124 8.55 -2.93 2.76
C HIS A 124 8.57 -2.00 1.54
N VAL A 125 9.44 -2.27 0.58
CA VAL A 125 9.49 -1.52 -0.67
C VAL A 125 9.27 -2.47 -1.84
N VAL A 126 8.14 -2.31 -2.53
CA VAL A 126 7.85 -3.03 -3.78
C VAL A 126 8.11 -2.07 -4.93
N THR A 127 8.90 -2.46 -5.92
CA THR A 127 9.30 -1.51 -6.96
C THR A 127 9.29 -2.10 -8.36
N ALA A 128 8.76 -1.33 -9.31
CA ALA A 128 8.98 -1.52 -10.74
C ALA A 128 10.10 -0.62 -11.28
N ASN A 129 10.65 0.25 -10.44
CA ASN A 129 11.77 1.12 -10.74
C ASN A 129 13.08 0.34 -10.64
N LYS A 130 13.74 0.18 -11.79
CA LYS A 130 14.98 -0.61 -11.90
C LYS A 130 16.24 0.22 -11.62
N ALA A 131 16.10 1.52 -11.36
CA ALA A 131 17.22 2.44 -11.25
C ALA A 131 18.18 2.10 -10.11
N LEU A 132 17.68 1.67 -8.94
CA LEU A 132 18.55 1.38 -7.80
C LEU A 132 19.30 0.05 -7.97
N VAL A 133 18.61 -1.01 -8.39
CA VAL A 133 19.20 -2.36 -8.52
C VAL A 133 20.09 -2.46 -9.76
N GLY A 134 19.70 -1.81 -10.87
CA GLY A 134 20.51 -1.74 -12.09
C GLY A 134 21.44 -0.52 -12.15
N GLY A 135 21.55 0.23 -11.06
CA GLY A 135 22.29 1.49 -10.98
C GLY A 135 23.74 1.30 -10.55
N ASN A 136 24.24 2.28 -9.79
CA ASN A 136 25.61 2.25 -9.29
C ASN A 136 25.78 1.25 -8.12
N LEU A 137 27.01 0.78 -7.93
CA LEU A 137 27.34 -0.20 -6.88
C LEU A 137 27.08 0.34 -5.46
N ALA A 138 27.25 1.64 -5.25
CA ALA A 138 27.01 2.26 -3.94
C ALA A 138 25.54 2.19 -3.50
N GLY A 139 24.61 2.44 -4.43
CA GLY A 139 23.17 2.32 -4.18
C GLY A 139 22.77 0.88 -3.90
N TRP A 140 23.36 -0.08 -4.61
CA TRP A 140 23.17 -1.50 -4.30
C TRP A 140 23.67 -1.86 -2.90
N HIS A 141 24.86 -1.42 -2.50
CA HIS A 141 25.37 -1.65 -1.14
C HIS A 141 24.49 -1.02 -0.06
N ALA A 142 24.02 0.23 -0.28
CA ALA A 142 23.11 0.90 0.65
C ALA A 142 21.80 0.10 0.80
N LEU A 143 21.26 -0.40 -0.30
CA LEU A 143 20.08 -1.27 -0.28
C LEU A 143 20.32 -2.55 0.53
N GLN A 144 21.43 -3.23 0.29
CA GLN A 144 21.76 -4.46 1.02
C GLN A 144 21.96 -4.22 2.52
N ALA A 145 22.58 -3.10 2.90
CA ALA A 145 22.78 -2.73 4.30
C ALA A 145 21.47 -2.38 5.02
N ALA A 146 20.48 -1.84 4.29
CA ALA A 146 19.19 -1.47 4.85
C ALA A 146 18.19 -2.63 4.97
N ARG A 147 18.46 -3.78 4.33
CA ARG A 147 17.59 -4.95 4.45
C ARG A 147 17.62 -5.47 5.88
N THR A 148 16.46 -5.51 6.53
CA THR A 148 16.27 -6.18 7.82
C THR A 148 15.54 -7.50 7.63
N SER A 149 15.51 -8.37 8.65
CA SER A 149 14.71 -9.61 8.61
C SER A 149 13.21 -9.37 8.46
N ASP A 150 12.75 -8.17 8.83
CA ASP A 150 11.33 -7.86 8.98
C ASP A 150 10.80 -6.99 7.81
N SER A 151 11.67 -6.57 6.89
CA SER A 151 11.34 -5.74 5.73
C SER A 151 11.76 -6.40 4.41
N GLY A 152 10.88 -6.43 3.42
CA GLY A 152 11.12 -7.00 2.08
C GLY A 152 11.39 -5.93 1.03
N TYR A 153 12.20 -6.26 0.02
CA TYR A 153 12.49 -5.38 -1.11
C TYR A 153 12.31 -6.09 -2.46
N GLY A 154 11.54 -5.49 -3.36
CA GLY A 154 11.26 -6.05 -4.68
C GLY A 154 10.22 -7.17 -4.60
N ASP A 155 10.62 -8.38 -4.98
CA ASP A 155 9.79 -9.59 -5.04
C ASP A 155 10.09 -10.61 -3.92
N THR A 156 11.01 -10.28 -2.99
CA THR A 156 11.43 -11.15 -1.87
C THR A 156 10.69 -10.90 -0.59
#